data_AF-A0A943MMK7-F1
#
_entry.id   AF-A0A943MMK7-F1
#
_cell.length_a   1.000
_cell.length_b   1.000
_cell.length_c   1.000
_cell.angle_alpha   90.00
_cell.angle_beta   90.00
_cell.angle_gamma   90.00
#
_symmetry.space_group_name_H-M   'P 1'
#
loop_
_entity.id
_entity.type
_entity.pdbx_description
1 polymer ?
#
loop_
_entity_poly.entity_id
_entity_poly.type
_entity_poly.pdbx_seq_one_letter_code
_entity_poly.pdbx_strand_id
1 'polypeptide(L)'
;MKRYFFRTHKWDAINRLFGGQKEFDPHRYEKYTELEVVRQDDGRFSVWGNDKEDTDLLRDTHKDPQALFAAIADLADEVVLDED
;
A
#
# COMPACT_ATOMS: atom_id res chain seq x y z
N MET A 1 -2.79 -15.14 2.80
CA MET A 1 -2.83 -13.64 2.85
C MET A 1 -3.13 -13.07 1.46
N LYS A 2 -3.44 -11.77 1.31
CA LYS A 2 -3.68 -11.14 -0.02
C LYS A 2 -2.73 -9.97 -0.27
N ARG A 3 -2.15 -9.91 -1.47
CA ARG A 3 -1.23 -8.84 -1.90
C ARG A 3 -1.88 -8.04 -3.02
N TYR A 4 -1.89 -6.72 -2.88
CA TYR A 4 -2.49 -5.78 -3.84
C TYR A 4 -1.38 -4.88 -4.37
N PHE A 5 -1.20 -4.85 -5.69
CA PHE A 5 -0.14 -4.08 -6.34
C PHE A 5 -0.72 -2.88 -7.08
N PHE A 6 -0.10 -1.71 -6.89
CA PHE A 6 -0.52 -0.43 -7.45
C PHE A 6 0.65 0.20 -8.21
N ARG A 7 0.58 0.13 -9.54
CA ARG A 7 1.52 0.71 -10.49
C ARG A 7 0.88 1.92 -11.16
N THR A 8 -0.30 1.75 -11.75
CA THR A 8 -1.02 2.80 -12.50
C THR A 8 -1.57 3.85 -11.55
N HIS A 9 -2.19 3.40 -10.45
CA HIS A 9 -2.83 4.26 -9.45
C HIS A 9 -1.97 4.43 -8.18
N LYS A 10 -0.63 4.31 -8.30
CA LYS A 10 0.30 4.42 -7.17
C LYS A 10 0.09 5.71 -6.36
N TRP A 11 0.02 6.85 -7.05
CA TRP A 11 -0.13 8.16 -6.40
C TRP A 11 -1.48 8.35 -5.73
N ASP A 12 -2.54 7.83 -6.35
CA ASP A 12 -3.89 7.77 -5.79
C ASP A 12 -3.94 6.95 -4.49
N ALA A 13 -3.24 5.81 -4.46
CA ALA A 13 -3.13 4.96 -3.29
C ALA A 13 -2.32 5.63 -2.18
N ILE A 14 -1.16 6.21 -2.51
CA ILE A 14 -0.31 6.94 -1.55
C ILE A 14 -1.09 8.08 -0.88
N ASN A 15 -1.77 8.92 -1.65
CA ASN A 15 -2.53 10.05 -1.10
C ASN A 15 -3.66 9.59 -0.16
N ARG A 16 -4.36 8.52 -0.50
CA ARG A 16 -5.43 7.97 0.36
C ARG A 16 -4.88 7.31 1.62
N LEU A 17 -3.73 6.64 1.55
CA LEU A 17 -3.12 5.92 2.68
C LEU A 17 -2.37 6.84 3.65
N PHE A 18 -1.69 7.86 3.13
CA PHE A 18 -0.74 8.68 3.90
C PHE A 18 -1.07 10.17 3.91
N GLY A 19 -1.90 10.68 2.99
CA GLY A 19 -2.13 12.12 2.80
C GLY A 19 -2.76 12.84 4.00
N GLY A 20 -3.41 12.11 4.91
CA GLY A 20 -3.94 12.68 6.15
C GLY A 20 -2.89 12.83 7.27
N GLN A 21 -1.66 12.36 7.08
CA GLN A 21 -0.60 12.42 8.09
C GLN A 21 0.10 13.79 8.05
N LYS A 22 0.38 14.35 9.23
CA LYS A 22 1.01 15.68 9.36
C LYS A 22 2.38 15.78 8.69
N GLU A 23 3.10 14.67 8.62
CA GLU A 23 4.46 14.55 8.04
C GLU A 23 4.44 13.93 6.64
N PHE A 24 3.28 13.93 5.98
CA PHE A 24 3.16 13.44 4.62
C PHE A 24 3.97 14.31 3.66
N ASP A 25 4.92 13.68 2.97
CA ASP A 25 5.68 14.27 1.89
C ASP A 25 5.66 13.31 0.69
N PRO A 26 4.97 13.66 -0.41
CA PRO A 26 4.85 12.80 -1.58
C PRO A 26 6.21 12.54 -2.26
N HIS A 27 7.19 13.43 -2.14
CA HIS A 27 8.51 13.25 -2.76
C HIS A 27 9.24 12.01 -2.24
N ARG A 28 8.98 11.61 -0.99
CA ARG A 28 9.56 10.40 -0.38
C ARG A 28 9.15 9.11 -1.09
N TYR A 29 8.10 9.15 -1.90
CA TYR A 29 7.53 8.01 -2.62
C TYR A 29 7.82 8.02 -4.12
N GLU A 30 8.57 9.02 -4.63
CA GLU A 30 8.91 9.13 -6.05
C GLU A 30 9.80 7.98 -6.52
N LYS A 31 10.70 7.49 -5.66
CA LYS A 31 11.64 6.42 -5.99
C LYS A 31 10.96 5.08 -6.29
N TYR A 32 9.80 4.81 -5.69
CA TYR A 32 9.09 3.55 -5.89
C TYR A 32 8.33 3.55 -7.22
N THR A 33 8.42 2.47 -7.97
CA THR A 33 7.66 2.29 -9.22
C THR A 33 6.32 1.61 -8.97
N GLU A 34 6.16 0.96 -7.81
CA GLU A 34 4.98 0.23 -7.41
C GLU A 34 4.75 0.39 -5.90
N LEU A 35 3.49 0.44 -5.50
CA LEU A 35 3.09 0.28 -4.11
C LEU A 35 2.49 -1.12 -3.94
N GLU A 36 2.86 -1.81 -2.88
CA GLU A 36 2.29 -3.09 -2.52
C GLU A 36 1.59 -2.97 -1.17
N VAL A 37 0.39 -3.55 -1.07
CA VAL A 37 -0.35 -3.66 0.17
C VAL A 37 -0.61 -5.12 0.50
N VAL A 38 -0.05 -5.57 1.63
CA VAL A 38 -0.22 -6.94 2.13
C VAL A 38 -1.31 -6.94 3.18
N ARG A 39 -2.46 -7.54 2.85
CA ARG A 39 -3.63 -7.64 3.73
C ARG A 39 -3.74 -9.03 4.36
N GLN A 40 -3.87 -9.02 5.69
CA GLN A 40 -4.09 -10.18 6.53
C GLN A 40 -5.59 -10.52 6.59
N ASP A 41 -5.93 -11.76 6.91
CA ASP A 41 -7.33 -12.22 6.97
C ASP A 41 -8.12 -11.56 8.12
N ASP A 42 -7.42 -11.10 9.15
CA ASP A 42 -8.00 -10.34 10.28
C ASP A 42 -8.20 -8.84 9.98
N GLY A 43 -7.93 -8.42 8.74
CA GLY A 43 -8.12 -7.04 8.27
C GLY A 43 -6.97 -6.09 8.57
N ARG A 44 -5.88 -6.54 9.21
CA ARG A 44 -4.63 -5.76 9.28
C ARG A 44 -3.97 -5.68 7.91
N PHE A 45 -3.19 -4.64 7.67
CA PHE A 45 -2.34 -4.57 6.48
C PHE A 45 -1.04 -3.80 6.73
N SER A 46 -0.03 -4.13 5.93
CA SER A 46 1.21 -3.35 5.76
C SER A 46 1.28 -2.76 4.35
N VAL A 47 2.09 -1.72 4.20
CA VAL A 47 2.34 -1.05 2.91
C VAL A 47 3.82 -1.07 2.63
N TRP A 48 4.17 -1.44 1.41
CA TRP A 48 5.53 -1.57 0.92
C TRP A 48 5.70 -0.73 -0.34
N GLY A 49 6.86 -0.11 -0.48
CA GLY A 49 7.26 0.61 -1.68
C GLY A 49 8.27 -0.25 -2.43
N ASN A 50 7.93 -0.64 -3.65
CA ASN A 50 8.78 -1.50 -4.47
C ASN A 50 9.46 -0.64 -5.55
N ASP A 51 10.76 -0.81 -5.70
CA ASP A 51 11.50 -0.37 -6.88
C ASP A 51 12.14 -1.58 -7.60
N LYS A 52 13.00 -1.35 -8.59
CA LYS A 52 13.59 -2.45 -9.37
C LYS A 52 14.60 -3.30 -8.59
N GLU A 53 15.19 -2.75 -7.55
CA GLU A 53 16.34 -3.30 -6.85
C GLU A 53 16.01 -3.58 -5.37
N ASP A 54 15.03 -2.88 -4.79
CA ASP A 54 14.72 -2.92 -3.37
C ASP A 54 13.21 -2.84 -3.06
N THR A 55 12.87 -3.14 -1.81
CA THR A 55 11.52 -3.09 -1.27
C THR A 55 11.57 -2.55 0.15
N ASP A 56 10.95 -1.38 0.36
CA ASP A 56 10.93 -0.69 1.65
C ASP A 56 9.59 -0.84 2.35
N LEU A 57 9.61 -1.12 3.66
CA LEU A 57 8.41 -1.07 4.50
C LEU A 57 8.01 0.39 4.76
N LEU A 58 6.88 0.81 4.21
CA LEU A 58 6.34 2.17 4.35
C LEU A 58 5.36 2.30 5.52
N ARG A 59 4.64 1.22 5.83
CA ARG A 59 3.72 1.13 6.96
C ARG A 59 3.73 -0.29 7.51
N ASP A 60 4.01 -0.41 8.80
CA ASP A 60 3.98 -1.68 9.52
C ASP A 60 2.55 -2.27 9.59
N THR A 61 2.46 -3.57 9.84
CA THR A 61 1.23 -4.34 9.85
C THR A 61 0.36 -3.97 11.04
N HIS A 62 -0.62 -3.11 10.80
CA HIS A 62 -1.54 -2.62 11.82
C HIS A 62 -2.99 -2.74 11.39
N LYS A 63 -3.90 -2.66 12.37
CA LYS A 63 -5.33 -2.56 12.10
C LYS A 63 -5.61 -1.31 11.27
N ASP A 64 -6.73 -1.37 10.56
CA ASP A 64 -7.20 -0.28 9.72
C ASP A 64 -8.42 0.43 10.35
N PRO A 65 -8.25 1.18 11.45
CA PRO A 65 -9.38 1.81 12.13
C PRO A 65 -10.06 2.90 11.30
N GLN A 66 -9.39 3.39 10.25
CA GLN A 66 -9.86 4.45 9.36
C GLN A 66 -10.35 3.93 8.00
N ALA A 67 -10.41 2.60 7.82
CA ALA A 67 -10.81 1.96 6.56
C ALA A 67 -10.02 2.45 5.33
N LEU A 68 -8.74 2.80 5.51
CA LEU A 68 -7.86 3.33 4.48
C LEU A 68 -7.66 2.33 3.33
N PHE A 69 -7.62 1.03 3.64
CA PHE A 69 -7.52 -0.01 2.62
C PHE A 69 -8.73 -0.02 1.69
N ALA A 70 -9.94 0.10 2.26
CA ALA A 70 -11.17 0.07 1.47
C ALA A 70 -11.24 1.23 0.46
N ALA A 71 -10.62 2.36 0.77
CA ALA A 71 -10.56 3.52 -0.13
C ALA A 71 -9.68 3.30 -1.37
N ILE A 72 -8.77 2.32 -1.34
CA ILE A 72 -7.82 2.05 -2.41
C ILE A 72 -8.01 0.69 -3.07
N ALA A 73 -8.76 -0.24 -2.48
CA ALA A 73 -8.81 -1.64 -2.90
C ALA A 73 -9.10 -1.83 -4.40
N ASP A 74 -10.06 -1.07 -4.94
CA ASP A 74 -10.50 -1.16 -6.33
C ASP A 74 -9.52 -0.49 -7.33
N LEU A 75 -8.47 0.16 -6.83
CA LEU A 75 -7.41 0.77 -7.65
C LEU A 75 -6.26 -0.19 -7.94
N ALA A 76 -6.27 -1.39 -7.37
CA ALA A 76 -5.18 -2.35 -7.53
C ALA A 76 -5.13 -2.84 -8.97
N ASP A 77 -3.94 -2.79 -9.57
CA ASP A 77 -3.69 -3.32 -10.91
C ASP A 77 -3.70 -4.86 -10.88
N GLU A 78 -3.28 -5.44 -9.75
CA GLU A 78 -3.13 -6.87 -9.57
C GLU A 78 -3.41 -7.26 -8.12
N VAL A 79 -4.10 -8.40 -7.94
CA VAL A 79 -4.37 -8.98 -6.62
C VAL A 79 -3.94 -10.44 -6.64
N VAL A 80 -2.98 -10.79 -5.78
CA VAL A 80 -2.49 -12.16 -5.60
C VAL A 80 -3.00 -12.70 -4.28
N LEU A 81 -3.57 -13.89 -4.32
CA LEU A 81 -3.88 -14.66 -3.13
C LEU A 81 -2.67 -15.53 -2.82
N ASP A 82 -2.05 -15.30 -1.67
CA ASP A 82 -1.10 -16.26 -1.10
C ASP A 82 -1.91 -17.31 -0.35
N GLU A 83 -2.00 -18.49 -0.94
CA GLU A 83 -2.44 -19.72 -0.31
C GLU A 83 -1.23 -20.31 0.44
N ASP A 84 -1.02 -19.89 1.69
CA ASP A 84 -0.19 -20.66 2.62
C ASP A 84 -0.86 -22.00 2.97
#